data_AF-A0A8B6Y4H3-F1
#
_entry.id   AF-A0A8B6Y4H3-F1
#
_cell.length_a   1.000
_cell.length_b   1.000
_cell.length_c   1.000
_cell.angle_alpha   90.00
_cell.angle_beta   90.00
_cell.angle_gamma   90.00
#
_symmetry.space_group_name_H-M   'P 1'
#
loop_
_entity.id
_entity.type
_entity.pdbx_description
1 polymer ?
#
loop_
_entity_poly.entity_id
_entity_poly.type
_entity_poly.pdbx_seq_one_letter_code
_entity_poly.pdbx_strand_id
1 'polypeptide(L)'
;MAAKEFLTSYQKEHKKSSNNPSLKTKRSTLLRALFTTGLFCRYFDFDAQLKSESSSKPILESKEVFHICIYFTDFDDEEVMLKAILAVGFIGMRYPSYLLVDDCKRLYQDILNPSSISIKAKFTVLKNMLNHLVEEECRLHDAEKKK
;
A
#
# COMPACT_ATOMS: atom_id res chain seq x y z
N MET A 1 -0.85 9.41 11.34
CA MET A 1 -1.95 10.14 12.02
C MET A 1 -2.88 10.79 10.99
N ALA A 2 -2.56 11.96 10.40
CA ALA A 2 -3.46 12.64 9.44
C ALA A 2 -3.68 11.91 8.09
N ALA A 3 -2.68 11.19 7.57
CA ALA A 3 -2.77 10.60 6.23
C ALA A 3 -3.76 9.41 6.14
N LYS A 4 -3.76 8.51 7.13
CA LYS A 4 -4.71 7.39 7.22
C LYS A 4 -6.15 7.89 7.32
N GLU A 5 -6.41 8.81 8.25
CA GLU A 5 -7.73 9.40 8.45
C GLU A 5 -8.23 10.11 7.18
N PHE A 6 -7.34 10.84 6.51
CA PHE A 6 -7.63 11.42 5.20
C PHE A 6 -8.02 10.36 4.18
N LEU A 7 -7.25 9.27 4.03
CA LEU A 7 -7.54 8.21 3.07
C LEU A 7 -8.86 7.50 3.37
N THR A 8 -9.14 7.18 4.63
CA THR A 8 -10.41 6.56 5.05
C THR A 8 -11.59 7.51 4.80
N SER A 9 -11.43 8.79 5.10
CA SER A 9 -12.46 9.81 4.83
C SER A 9 -12.70 9.97 3.33
N TYR A 10 -11.63 10.05 2.53
CA TYR A 10 -11.71 10.12 1.08
C TYR A 10 -12.41 8.90 0.50
N GLN A 11 -12.04 7.69 0.93
CA GLN A 11 -12.68 6.45 0.51
C GLN A 11 -14.19 6.46 0.82
N LYS A 12 -14.59 6.91 2.02
CA LYS A 12 -16.00 7.02 2.41
C LYS A 12 -16.77 8.03 1.55
N GLU A 13 -16.17 9.18 1.26
CA GLU A 13 -16.76 10.21 0.39
C GLU A 13 -16.89 9.70 -1.06
N HIS A 14 -15.86 9.04 -1.59
CA HIS A 14 -15.86 8.45 -2.93
C HIS A 14 -16.92 7.34 -3.09
N LYS A 15 -17.06 6.45 -2.09
CA LYS A 15 -18.09 5.39 -2.10
C LYS A 15 -19.52 5.94 -2.11
N LYS A 16 -19.75 7.14 -1.55
CA LYS A 16 -21.06 7.79 -1.55
C LYS A 16 -21.34 8.53 -2.86
N SER A 17 -20.34 9.21 -3.41
CA SER A 17 -20.45 9.93 -4.68
C SER A 17 -19.10 10.01 -5.38
N SER A 18 -18.91 9.15 -6.38
CA SER A 18 -17.66 9.05 -7.17
C SER A 18 -17.34 10.35 -7.93
N ASN A 19 -18.37 11.13 -8.30
CA ASN A 19 -18.23 12.32 -9.14
C ASN A 19 -18.23 13.65 -8.35
N ASN A 20 -18.01 13.60 -7.04
CA ASN A 20 -17.98 14.81 -6.23
C ASN A 20 -16.80 15.74 -6.63
N PRO A 21 -17.06 17.00 -7.02
CA PRO A 21 -16.00 17.96 -7.37
C PRO A 21 -14.96 18.18 -6.26
N SER A 22 -15.36 18.02 -4.98
CA SER A 22 -14.45 18.13 -3.83
C SER A 22 -13.33 17.08 -3.84
N LEU A 23 -13.56 15.92 -4.44
CA LEU A 23 -12.58 14.82 -4.51
C LEU A 23 -11.52 15.10 -5.56
N LYS A 24 -11.90 15.79 -6.64
CA LYS A 24 -10.99 16.22 -7.71
C LYS A 24 -10.00 17.27 -7.21
N THR A 25 -10.44 18.22 -6.37
CA THR A 25 -9.55 19.23 -5.79
C THR A 25 -8.54 18.63 -4.79
N LYS A 26 -8.90 17.53 -4.13
CA LYS A 26 -8.04 16.81 -3.16
C LYS A 26 -7.05 15.82 -3.80
N ARG A 27 -6.99 15.71 -5.13
CA ARG A 27 -6.17 14.74 -5.87
C ARG A 27 -4.69 14.73 -5.46
N SER A 28 -4.05 15.90 -5.42
CA SER A 28 -2.62 16.01 -5.05
C SER A 28 -2.36 15.50 -3.63
N THR A 29 -3.27 15.81 -2.70
CA THR A 29 -3.21 15.32 -1.32
C THR A 29 -3.39 13.81 -1.26
N LEU A 30 -4.29 13.24 -2.06
CA LEU A 30 -4.48 11.79 -2.17
C LEU A 30 -3.22 11.07 -2.63
N LEU A 31 -2.61 11.53 -3.72
CA LEU A 31 -1.37 10.93 -4.25
C LEU A 31 -0.25 10.97 -3.20
N ARG A 32 -0.12 12.09 -2.49
CA ARG A 32 0.87 12.25 -1.43
C ARG A 32 0.57 11.32 -0.24
N ALA A 33 -0.69 11.24 0.19
CA ALA A 33 -1.10 10.42 1.32
C ALA A 33 -0.91 8.92 1.04
N LEU A 34 -1.24 8.43 -0.16
CA LEU A 34 -0.98 7.04 -0.55
C LEU A 34 0.51 6.72 -0.47
N PHE A 35 1.34 7.59 -1.06
CA PHE A 35 2.78 7.38 -1.10
C PHE A 35 3.40 7.40 0.30
N THR A 36 3.11 8.42 1.12
CA THR A 36 3.71 8.55 2.45
C THR A 36 3.23 7.48 3.41
N THR A 37 1.96 7.09 3.34
CA THR A 37 1.43 6.02 4.21
C THR A 37 2.07 4.67 3.90
N GLY A 38 2.30 4.36 2.61
CA GLY A 38 3.06 3.16 2.22
C GLY A 38 4.50 3.19 2.76
N LEU A 39 5.21 4.32 2.63
CA LEU A 39 6.56 4.47 3.18
C LEU A 39 6.60 4.34 4.71
N PHE A 40 5.61 4.88 5.41
CA PHE A 40 5.52 4.70 6.86
C PHE A 40 5.41 3.21 7.21
N CYS A 41 4.57 2.44 6.52
CA CYS A 41 4.44 1.01 6.77
C CYS A 41 5.72 0.23 6.46
N ARG A 42 6.55 0.68 5.51
CA ARG A 42 7.85 0.08 5.23
C ARG A 42 8.84 0.28 6.38
N TYR A 43 9.02 1.54 6.78
CA TYR A 43 10.12 1.93 7.66
C TYR A 43 9.78 1.83 9.15
N PHE A 44 8.51 1.92 9.52
CA PHE A 44 8.06 1.85 10.91
C PHE A 44 7.27 0.56 11.18
N ASP A 45 7.64 -0.12 12.27
CA ASP A 45 6.93 -1.29 12.76
C ASP A 45 5.86 -0.86 13.77
N PHE A 46 4.68 -0.50 13.25
CA PHE A 46 3.55 -0.09 14.06
C PHE A 46 2.93 -1.25 14.83
N ASP A 47 3.06 -2.49 14.33
CA ASP A 47 2.52 -3.68 14.99
C ASP A 47 3.39 -4.09 16.19
N ALA A 48 4.69 -3.80 16.19
CA ALA A 48 5.55 -3.92 17.37
C ALA A 48 5.25 -2.86 18.44
N GLN A 49 4.99 -1.61 18.03
CA GLN A 49 4.57 -0.53 18.95
C GLN A 49 3.22 -0.85 19.62
N LEU A 50 2.32 -1.53 18.91
CA LEU A 50 1.04 -2.00 19.44
C LEU A 50 1.19 -3.00 20.59
N LYS A 51 2.26 -3.81 20.58
CA LYS A 51 2.52 -4.80 21.64
C LYS A 51 3.11 -4.17 22.90
N SER A 52 3.73 -2.99 22.81
CA SER A 52 4.38 -2.33 23.94
C SER A 52 3.48 -1.36 24.71
N GLU A 53 2.43 -0.81 24.10
CA GLU A 53 1.52 0.15 24.75
C GLU A 53 0.17 -0.50 25.08
N SER A 54 -0.05 -0.82 26.36
CA SER A 54 -1.25 -1.52 26.85
C SER A 54 -2.53 -0.65 26.96
N SER A 55 -2.61 0.54 26.34
CA SER A 55 -3.79 1.41 26.55
C SER A 55 -4.10 2.46 25.48
N SER A 56 -3.41 2.50 24.33
CA SER A 56 -3.72 3.42 23.24
C SER A 56 -4.28 2.63 22.05
N LYS A 57 -5.44 3.07 21.51
CA LYS A 57 -5.97 2.51 20.25
C LYS A 57 -4.86 2.60 19.17
N PRO A 58 -4.62 1.54 18.38
CA PRO A 58 -3.54 1.52 17.39
C PRO A 58 -3.60 2.75 16.49
N ILE A 59 -2.48 3.47 16.43
CA ILE A 59 -2.34 4.73 15.70
C ILE A 59 -2.38 4.47 14.17
N LEU A 60 -1.92 3.30 13.73
CA LEU A 60 -1.93 2.85 12.35
C LEU A 60 -1.82 1.31 12.28
N GLU A 61 -2.91 0.60 11.96
CA GLU A 61 -2.86 -0.85 11.74
C GLU A 61 -2.42 -1.15 10.30
N SER A 62 -1.37 -1.96 10.13
CA SER A 62 -0.83 -2.34 8.82
C SER A 62 -1.91 -2.94 7.90
N LYS A 63 -2.80 -3.74 8.49
CA LYS A 63 -3.93 -4.38 7.81
C LYS A 63 -4.94 -3.39 7.24
N GLU A 64 -5.32 -2.38 8.03
CA GLU A 64 -6.30 -1.38 7.59
C GLU A 64 -5.73 -0.54 6.46
N VAL A 65 -4.47 -0.12 6.58
CA VAL A 65 -3.77 0.61 5.52
C VAL A 65 -3.70 -0.22 4.25
N PHE A 66 -3.36 -1.51 4.36
CA PHE A 66 -3.32 -2.41 3.21
C PHE A 66 -4.66 -2.44 2.47
N HIS A 67 -5.77 -2.66 3.16
CA HIS A 67 -7.09 -2.70 2.52
C HIS A 67 -7.51 -1.36 1.92
N ILE A 68 -7.14 -0.23 2.54
CA ILE A 68 -7.34 1.10 1.95
C ILE A 68 -6.54 1.24 0.66
N CYS A 69 -5.28 0.82 0.64
CA CYS A 69 -4.45 0.87 -0.56
C CYS A 69 -5.03 -0.03 -1.67
N ILE A 70 -5.43 -1.27 -1.36
CA ILE A 70 -6.10 -2.17 -2.32
C ILE A 70 -7.34 -1.51 -2.92
N TYR A 71 -8.15 -0.79 -2.13
CA TYR A 71 -9.30 -0.07 -2.68
C TYR A 71 -8.90 0.97 -3.74
N PHE A 72 -7.78 1.68 -3.54
CA PHE A 72 -7.33 2.70 -4.49
C PHE A 72 -6.63 2.12 -5.73
N THR A 73 -6.37 0.81 -5.81
CA THR A 73 -5.81 0.20 -7.03
C THR A 73 -6.84 -0.01 -8.14
N ASP A 74 -8.12 0.21 -7.85
CA ASP A 74 -9.22 0.09 -8.82
C ASP A 74 -9.79 1.47 -9.22
N PHE A 75 -8.96 2.52 -9.14
CA PHE A 75 -9.36 3.88 -9.52
C PHE A 75 -9.13 4.15 -11.00
N ASP A 76 -10.07 4.86 -11.62
CA ASP A 76 -9.96 5.32 -13.02
C ASP A 76 -8.76 6.26 -13.24
N ASP A 77 -8.34 7.02 -12.21
CA ASP A 77 -7.16 7.87 -12.27
C ASP A 77 -5.88 7.01 -12.20
N GLU A 78 -5.20 6.87 -13.34
CA GLU A 78 -4.00 6.01 -13.48
C GLU A 78 -2.92 6.37 -12.45
N GLU A 79 -2.68 7.65 -12.13
CA GLU A 79 -1.64 8.00 -11.16
C GLU A 79 -2.03 7.58 -9.74
N VAL A 80 -3.32 7.70 -9.38
CA VAL A 80 -3.82 7.25 -8.07
C VAL A 80 -3.66 5.74 -7.95
N MET A 81 -4.08 5.00 -8.96
CA MET A 81 -3.88 3.55 -9.04
C MET A 81 -2.40 3.18 -8.88
N LEU A 82 -1.50 3.81 -9.64
CA LEU A 82 -0.06 3.52 -9.57
C LEU A 82 0.53 3.84 -8.19
N LYS A 83 0.12 4.93 -7.54
CA LYS A 83 0.55 5.25 -6.17
C LYS A 83 0.03 4.23 -5.16
N ALA A 84 -1.18 3.74 -5.34
CA ALA A 84 -1.76 2.70 -4.49
C ALA A 84 -1.01 1.36 -4.64
N ILE A 85 -0.73 0.93 -5.89
CA ILE A 85 0.07 -0.28 -6.15
C ILE A 85 1.46 -0.16 -5.52
N LEU A 86 2.11 1.00 -5.65
CA LEU A 86 3.41 1.25 -5.04
C LEU A 86 3.35 1.17 -3.50
N ALA A 87 2.29 1.72 -2.90
CA ALA A 87 2.07 1.64 -1.45
C ALA A 87 1.88 0.19 -0.97
N VAL A 88 1.13 -0.64 -1.71
CA VAL A 88 1.02 -2.09 -1.45
C VAL A 88 2.40 -2.76 -1.45
N GLY A 89 3.26 -2.41 -2.41
CA GLY A 89 4.63 -2.90 -2.47
C GLY A 89 5.46 -2.52 -1.24
N PHE A 90 5.37 -1.27 -0.79
CA PHE A 90 6.06 -0.80 0.42
C PHE A 90 5.61 -1.54 1.68
N ILE A 91 4.30 -1.80 1.81
CA ILE A 91 3.75 -2.61 2.90
C ILE A 91 4.34 -4.03 2.86
N GLY A 92 4.34 -4.66 1.68
CA GLY A 92 4.88 -6.01 1.46
C GLY A 92 6.38 -6.15 1.75
N MET A 93 7.17 -5.09 1.67
CA MET A 93 8.59 -5.12 2.04
C MET A 93 8.81 -5.32 3.54
N ARG A 94 7.94 -4.75 4.39
CA ARG A 94 8.01 -4.92 5.85
C ARG A 94 7.22 -6.14 6.32
N TYR A 95 6.07 -6.37 5.70
CA TYR A 95 5.12 -7.40 6.08
C TYR A 95 4.87 -8.34 4.88
N PRO A 96 5.81 -9.27 4.59
CA PRO A 96 5.73 -10.16 3.43
C PRO A 96 4.43 -10.95 3.29
N SER A 97 3.79 -11.28 4.42
CA SER A 97 2.52 -12.00 4.45
C SER A 97 1.41 -11.30 3.66
N TYR A 98 1.42 -9.97 3.54
CA TYR A 98 0.43 -9.24 2.73
C TYR A 98 0.61 -9.42 1.22
N LEU A 99 1.77 -9.86 0.72
CA LEU A 99 1.93 -10.21 -0.69
C LEU A 99 1.30 -11.57 -1.02
N LEU A 100 1.02 -12.39 0.00
CA LEU A 100 0.50 -13.75 -0.14
C LEU A 100 -1.02 -13.85 0.10
N VAL A 101 -1.66 -12.76 0.56
CA VAL A 101 -3.12 -12.70 0.71
C VAL A 101 -3.81 -12.67 -0.65
N ASP A 102 -5.02 -13.20 -0.72
CA ASP A 102 -5.76 -13.37 -1.98
C ASP A 102 -5.97 -12.07 -2.73
N ASP A 103 -6.29 -10.98 -2.03
CA ASP A 103 -6.49 -9.65 -2.65
C ASP A 103 -5.23 -9.18 -3.39
N CYS A 104 -4.04 -9.34 -2.79
CA CYS A 104 -2.79 -8.92 -3.45
C CYS A 104 -2.41 -9.85 -4.61
N LYS A 105 -2.60 -11.16 -4.44
CA LYS A 105 -2.32 -12.14 -5.50
C LYS A 105 -3.19 -11.87 -6.72
N ARG A 106 -4.50 -11.68 -6.53
CA ARG A 106 -5.44 -11.35 -7.62
C ARG A 106 -5.05 -10.06 -8.30
N LEU A 107 -4.81 -8.98 -7.54
CA LEU A 107 -4.34 -7.70 -8.07
C LEU A 107 -3.12 -7.86 -8.98
N TYR A 108 -2.09 -8.58 -8.52
CA TYR A 108 -0.85 -8.74 -9.29
C TYR A 108 -1.07 -9.65 -10.51
N GLN A 109 -1.85 -10.72 -10.38
CA GLN A 109 -2.19 -11.61 -11.49
C GLN A 109 -2.98 -10.88 -12.57
N ASP A 110 -3.97 -10.06 -12.19
CA ASP A 110 -4.79 -9.30 -13.12
C ASP A 110 -3.96 -8.24 -13.86
N ILE A 111 -3.09 -7.51 -13.14
CA ILE A 111 -2.20 -6.51 -13.75
C ILE A 111 -1.20 -7.17 -14.70
N LEU A 112 -0.60 -8.30 -14.30
CA LEU A 112 0.42 -9.00 -15.10
C LEU A 112 -0.17 -9.84 -16.23
N ASN A 113 -1.49 -10.04 -16.26
CA ASN A 113 -2.17 -10.75 -17.34
C ASN A 113 -1.77 -10.14 -18.69
N PRO A 114 -1.45 -10.96 -19.72
CA PRO A 114 -1.19 -10.47 -21.07
C PRO A 114 -2.27 -9.52 -21.60
N SER A 115 -3.53 -9.71 -21.23
CA SER A 115 -4.65 -8.84 -21.65
C SER A 115 -4.68 -7.46 -20.97
N SER A 116 -3.95 -7.27 -19.87
CA SER A 116 -3.87 -5.97 -19.20
C SER A 116 -3.09 -4.96 -20.04
N ILE A 117 -3.66 -3.79 -20.27
CA ILE A 117 -3.14 -2.77 -21.18
C ILE A 117 -2.17 -1.78 -20.53
N SER A 118 -2.18 -1.63 -19.19
CA SER A 118 -1.31 -0.65 -18.52
C SER A 118 0.10 -1.19 -18.30
N ILE A 119 1.01 -0.82 -19.21
CA ILE A 119 2.45 -1.13 -19.08
C ILE A 119 3.03 -0.54 -17.80
N LYS A 120 2.58 0.65 -17.38
CA LYS A 120 3.04 1.29 -16.15
C LYS A 120 2.64 0.49 -14.91
N ALA A 121 1.42 -0.06 -14.88
CA ALA A 121 0.97 -0.91 -13.79
C ALA A 121 1.81 -2.19 -13.72
N LYS A 122 2.03 -2.85 -14.87
CA LYS A 122 2.92 -4.02 -14.98
C LYS A 122 4.31 -3.75 -14.45
N PHE A 123 4.93 -2.66 -14.91
CA PHE A 123 6.24 -2.24 -14.44
C PHE A 123 6.27 -1.99 -12.93
N THR A 124 5.23 -1.33 -12.39
CA THR A 124 5.14 -1.03 -10.96
C THR A 124 5.01 -2.32 -10.13
N VAL A 125 4.19 -3.29 -10.56
CA VAL A 125 4.07 -4.59 -9.91
C VAL A 125 5.39 -5.37 -9.95
N LEU A 126 6.03 -5.45 -11.12
CA LEU A 126 7.33 -6.14 -11.26
C LEU A 126 8.40 -5.49 -10.37
N LYS A 127 8.42 -4.16 -10.30
CA LYS A 127 9.32 -3.42 -9.42
C LYS A 127 9.04 -3.70 -7.93
N ASN A 128 7.77 -3.83 -7.53
CA ASN A 128 7.42 -4.22 -6.17
C ASN A 128 7.95 -5.63 -5.84
N MET A 129 7.74 -6.59 -6.74
CA MET A 129 8.24 -7.96 -6.57
C MET A 129 9.77 -7.98 -6.47
N LEU A 130 10.47 -7.29 -7.38
CA LEU A 130 11.93 -7.17 -7.35
C LEU A 130 12.42 -6.57 -6.02
N ASN A 131 11.85 -5.44 -5.60
CA ASN A 131 12.26 -4.78 -4.36
C ASN A 131 12.01 -5.67 -3.14
N HIS A 132 10.90 -6.43 -3.11
CA HIS A 132 10.63 -7.39 -2.04
C HIS A 132 11.70 -8.49 -1.97
N LEU A 133 12.06 -9.08 -3.12
CA LEU A 133 13.09 -10.12 -3.18
C LEU A 133 14.47 -9.59 -2.73
N VAL A 134 14.86 -8.40 -3.17
CA VAL A 134 16.11 -7.75 -2.73
C VAL A 134 16.11 -7.49 -1.22
N GLU A 135 14.98 -7.06 -0.66
CA GLU A 135 14.86 -6.80 0.77
C GLU A 135 14.90 -8.11 1.59
N GLU A 136 14.32 -9.21 1.09
CA GLU A 136 14.46 -10.54 1.71
C GLU A 136 15.90 -11.04 1.66
N GLU A 137 16.60 -10.87 0.54
CA GLU A 137 18.02 -11.23 0.40
C GLU A 137 18.89 -10.46 1.41
N CYS A 138 18.67 -9.15 1.58
CA CYS A 138 19.32 -8.36 2.62
C CYS A 138 19.05 -8.91 4.03
N ARG A 139 17.79 -9.26 4.34
CA ARG A 139 17.42 -9.82 5.65
C ARG A 139 18.10 -11.16 5.93
N LEU A 140 18.20 -12.03 4.93
CA LEU A 140 18.87 -13.33 5.05
C LEU A 140 20.37 -13.13 5.35
N HIS A 141 21.04 -12.27 4.58
CA HIS A 141 22.46 -11.95 4.82
C HIS A 141 22.71 -11.35 6.21
N ASP A 142 21.84 -10.46 6.68
CA ASP A 142 21.97 -9.86 8.02
C ASP A 142 21.72 -10.87 9.14
N ALA A 143 20.85 -11.86 8.93
CA ALA A 143 20.61 -12.93 9.88
C ALA A 143 21.79 -13.91 9.96
N GLU A 144 22.49 -14.17 8.85
CA GLU A 144 23.68 -15.00 8.81
C GLU A 144 24.87 -14.35 9.53
N LYS A 145 25.08 -13.04 9.37
CA LYS A 145 26.13 -12.29 10.08
C LYS A 145 25.97 -12.27 11.61
N LYS A 146 24.76 -12.52 12.11
CA LYS A 146 24.42 -12.53 13.54
C LYS A 146 24.53 -13.92 14.17
N LYS A 147 24.79 -14.96 13.37
CA LYS A 147 25.08 -16.32 13.83
C LYS A 147 26.58 -16.49 14.07
#